data_AF-A0A4Q0Y3B6-F1
#
_entry.id   AF-A0A4Q0Y3B6-F1
#
_cell.length_a   1.000
_cell.length_b   1.000
_cell.length_c   1.000
_cell.angle_alpha   90.00
_cell.angle_beta   90.00
_cell.angle_gamma   90.00
#
_symmetry.space_group_name_H-M   'P 1'
#
loop_
_entity.id
_entity.type
_entity.pdbx_description
1 polymer ?
#
loop_
_entity_poly.entity_id
_entity_poly.type
_entity_poly.pdbx_seq_one_letter_code
_entity_poly.pdbx_strand_id
1 'polypeptide(L)' 'MNEKLLKEAYKLRFEYFNFFENKELNWHEKYKNHQLYEIVIESFNYDYKQIGEKMPKLLKNFKEE' A
#
# COMPACT_ATOMS: atom_id res chain seq x y z
N MET A 1 13.65 -3.54 9.80
CA MET A 1 12.46 -3.47 8.92
C MET A 1 12.90 -2.80 7.63
N ASN A 2 12.62 -3.37 6.46
CA ASN A 2 13.13 -2.82 5.19
C ASN A 2 12.49 -1.45 4.92
N GLU A 3 13.20 -0.37 5.26
CA GLU A 3 12.75 1.01 5.04
C GLU A 3 12.40 1.28 3.57
N LYS A 4 13.02 0.53 2.65
CA LYS A 4 12.69 0.53 1.22
C LYS A 4 11.26 0.07 0.95
N LEU A 5 10.84 -1.08 1.51
CA LEU A 5 9.48 -1.61 1.35
C LEU A 5 8.44 -0.68 1.99
N LEU A 6 8.76 -0.14 3.16
CA LEU A 6 7.87 0.80 3.84
C LEU A 6 7.67 2.09 3.02
N LYS A 7 8.75 2.64 2.47
CA LYS A 7 8.68 3.83 1.60
C LYS A 7 7.91 3.54 0.31
N GLU A 8 8.07 2.35 -0.25
CA GLU A 8 7.35 1.92 -1.45
C GLU A 8 5.85 1.73 -1.19
N ALA A 9 5.46 1.11 -0.07
CA ALA A 9 4.06 0.97 0.34
C ALA A 9 3.39 2.35 0.54
N TYR A 10 4.08 3.30 1.19
CA TYR A 10 3.58 4.67 1.32
C TYR A 10 3.44 5.37 -0.03
N LYS A 11 4.41 5.20 -0.93
CA LYS A 11 4.34 5.76 -2.28
C LYS A 11 3.14 5.24 -3.04
N LEU A 12 2.89 3.92 -2.98
CA LEU A 12 1.74 3.28 -3.61
C LEU A 12 0.40 3.77 -3.05
N ARG A 13 0.28 3.87 -1.71
CA ARG A 13 -0.91 4.43 -1.05
C ARG A 13 -1.15 5.90 -1.40
N PHE A 14 -0.08 6.70 -1.46
CA PHE A 14 -0.14 8.09 -1.90
C PHE A 14 -0.56 8.19 -3.37
N GLU A 15 0.01 7.35 -4.23
CA GLU A 15 -0.33 7.34 -5.66
C GLU A 15 -1.80 7.02 -5.88
N TYR A 16 -2.34 6.04 -5.14
CA TYR A 16 -3.76 5.72 -5.17
C TYR A 16 -4.64 6.92 -4.85
N PHE A 17 -4.43 7.58 -3.72
CA PHE A 17 -5.23 8.73 -3.30
C PHE A 17 -5.08 9.95 -4.20
N ASN A 18 -3.90 10.23 -4.74
CA ASN A 18 -3.67 11.47 -5.49
C ASN A 18 -3.99 11.34 -6.98
N PHE A 19 -3.77 10.17 -7.57
CA PHE A 19 -3.86 9.97 -9.02
C PHE A 19 -5.00 9.06 -9.45
N PHE A 20 -5.50 8.22 -8.54
CA PHE A 20 -6.50 7.21 -8.85
C PHE A 20 -7.77 7.34 -8.00
N GLU A 21 -7.97 8.46 -7.31
CA GLU A 21 -9.27 8.82 -6.76
C GLU A 21 -10.28 8.90 -7.94
N ASN A 22 -11.21 7.94 -8.00
CA ASN A 22 -12.14 7.64 -9.12
C ASN A 22 -11.62 6.77 -10.29
N LYS A 23 -10.39 6.24 -10.23
CA LYS A 23 -9.82 5.28 -11.21
C LYS A 23 -9.21 4.04 -10.54
N GLU A 24 -9.86 3.57 -9.49
CA GLU A 24 -9.43 2.43 -8.68
C GLU A 24 -9.09 1.20 -9.54
N LEU A 25 -9.93 0.87 -10.53
CA LEU A 25 -9.69 -0.22 -11.50
C LEU A 25 -8.32 -0.13 -12.18
N ASN A 26 -7.92 1.05 -12.64
CA ASN A 26 -6.64 1.23 -13.34
C ASN A 26 -5.45 1.01 -12.40
N TRP A 27 -5.60 1.39 -11.13
CA TRP A 27 -4.56 1.17 -10.12
C TRP A 27 -4.41 -0.33 -9.84
N HIS A 28 -5.53 -1.04 -9.67
CA HIS A 28 -5.51 -2.49 -9.48
C HIS A 28 -4.89 -3.21 -10.68
N GLU A 29 -5.25 -2.86 -11.91
CA GLU A 29 -4.66 -3.49 -13.09
C GLU A 29 -3.15 -3.25 -13.21
N LYS A 30 -2.70 -2.05 -12.85
CA LYS A 30 -1.28 -1.68 -12.89
C LYS A 30 -0.45 -2.39 -11.82
N TYR A 31 -1.01 -2.57 -10.62
CA TYR A 31 -0.28 -3.06 -9.46
C TYR A 31 -0.66 -4.47 -8.98
N LYS A 32 -1.62 -5.17 -9.61
CA LYS A 32 -2.03 -6.53 -9.21
C LYS A 32 -0.90 -7.56 -9.06
N ASN A 33 0.20 -7.38 -9.80
CA ASN A 33 1.37 -8.27 -9.75
C ASN A 33 2.49 -7.75 -8.84
N HIS A 34 2.27 -6.61 -8.17
CA HIS A 34 3.26 -6.00 -7.29
C HIS A 34 3.26 -6.73 -5.93
N GLN A 35 4.43 -7.03 -5.40
CA GLN A 35 4.55 -7.75 -4.11
C GLN A 35 3.80 -7.04 -2.96
N LEU A 36 3.85 -5.71 -2.92
CA LEU A 36 3.16 -4.91 -1.89
C LEU A 36 1.68 -4.65 -2.17
N TYR A 37 1.11 -5.20 -3.25
CA TYR A 37 -0.25 -4.91 -3.66
C TYR A 37 -1.26 -5.23 -2.56
N GLU A 38 -1.23 -6.46 -2.04
CA GLU A 38 -2.18 -6.89 -1.00
C GLU A 38 -2.05 -6.07 0.28
N ILE A 39 -0.81 -5.71 0.66
CA ILE A 39 -0.54 -4.86 1.82
C ILE A 39 -1.11 -3.46 1.63
N VAL A 40 -0.92 -2.88 0.45
CA VAL A 40 -1.43 -1.54 0.14
C VAL A 40 -2.96 -1.55 0.09
N ILE A 41 -3.57 -2.59 -0.49
CA ILE A 41 -5.03 -2.77 -0.46
C ILE A 41 -5.55 -2.92 0.97
N GLU A 42 -4.91 -3.72 1.81
CA GLU A 42 -5.32 -3.86 3.21
C GLU A 42 -5.20 -2.52 3.96
N SER A 43 -4.21 -1.70 3.59
CA SER A 43 -4.08 -0.34 4.12
C SER A 43 -5.25 0.58 3.74
N PHE A 44 -6.07 0.20 2.75
CA PHE A 44 -7.23 0.99 2.33
C PHE A 44 -8.34 1.03 3.37
N ASN A 45 -8.40 0.00 4.22
CA ASN A 45 -9.35 -0.11 5.33
C ASN A 45 -9.05 0.83 6.50
N TYR A 46 -7.91 1.53 6.48
CA TYR A 46 -7.51 2.45 7.54
C TYR A 46 -7.46 3.89 7.03
N ASP A 47 -7.80 4.82 7.92
CA ASP A 47 -7.71 6.25 7.64
C ASP A 47 -6.27 6.68 7.36
N TYR A 48 -6.09 7.68 6.51
CA TYR A 48 -4.78 8.24 6.18
C TYR A 48 -3.96 8.62 7.43
N LYS A 49 -4.63 9.11 8.49
CA LYS A 49 -3.98 9.45 9.78
C LYS A 49 -3.38 8.22 10.49
N GLN A 50 -3.94 7.04 10.27
CA GLN A 50 -3.53 5.78 10.89
C GLN A 50 -2.52 5.00 10.03
N ILE A 51 -2.37 5.34 8.75
CA ILE A 51 -1.45 4.67 7.81
C ILE A 51 -0.02 4.67 8.33
N GLY A 52 0.43 5.76 8.97
CA GLY A 52 1.79 5.87 9.53
C GLY A 52 2.11 4.78 10.57
N GLU A 53 1.12 4.34 11.33
CA GLU A 53 1.27 3.30 12.35
C GLU A 53 0.87 1.91 11.84
N LYS A 54 -0.09 1.84 10.92
CA LYS A 54 -0.65 0.59 10.39
C LYS A 54 0.21 -0.02 9.30
N MET A 55 0.70 0.77 8.34
CA MET A 55 1.53 0.29 7.24
C MET A 55 2.75 -0.53 7.70
N PRO A 56 3.53 -0.10 8.71
CA PRO A 56 4.64 -0.92 9.21
C PRO A 56 4.18 -2.17 9.98
N LYS A 57 2.95 -2.22 10.51
CA LYS A 57 2.41 -3.44 11.12
C LYS A 57 1.99 -4.44 10.04
N LEU A 58 1.36 -3.96 8.97
CA LEU A 58 0.99 -4.77 7.81
C LEU A 58 2.22 -5.42 7.15
N LEU A 59 3.25 -4.61 6.92
CA LEU A 59 4.52 -5.07 6.34
C LEU A 59 5.31 -6.02 7.26
N LYS A 60 5.07 -6.04 8.58
CA LYS A 60 5.69 -7.01 9.48
C LYS A 60 5.13 -8.41 9.28
N ASN A 61 3.86 -8.50 8.88
CA ASN A 61 3.19 -9.76 8.58
C ASN A 61 3.50 -10.24 7.15
N PHE A 62 3.97 -9.34 6.29
CA PHE A 62 4.50 -9.64 4.97
C PHE A 62 5.88 -10.30 5.11
N LYS A 63 5.91 -11.61 5.36
CA LYS A 63 7.10 -12.44 5.12
C LYS A 63 7.18 -12.68 3.63
N GLU A 64 8.29 -12.29 3.01
CA GLU A 64 8.74 -12.90 1.75
C GLU A 64 8.77 -14.42 2.00
N GLU A 65 7.84 -15.15 1.40
CA GLU A 65 7.90 -16.62 1.29
C GLU A 65 8.92 -17.01 0.23
#